data_AF-A0A414F6A8-F1
#
_entry.id   AF-A0A414F6A8-F1
#
_cell.length_a   1.000
_cell.length_b   1.000
_cell.length_c   1.000
_cell.angle_alpha   90.00
_cell.angle_beta   90.00
_cell.angle_gamma   90.00
#
_symmetry.space_group_name_H-M   'P 1'
#
loop_
_entity.id
_entity.type
_entity.pdbx_description
1 polymer ?
#
loop_
_entity_poly.entity_id
_entity_poly.type
_entity_poly.pdbx_seq_one_letter_code
_entity_poly.pdbx_strand_id
1 'polypeptide(L)'
;MLMLCLRIACIHVLSVKALPEPSLESSVNCTLLFCLAKKERKYVMAKIQLLAVISIDGCPMKLHPRKRLLQTEDYGMDEIRANALYKLTSDYSVSVLQEWREEGGSICHLLEVTAGNTEYANGLLRMNVIDEIILYVVPTIDGNGAHFFKSALPMNDWRLMENKTYRDGVIRLTYHKEPRA
;
A
#
# COMPACT_ATOMS: atom_id res chain seq x y z
N MET A 1 -0.49 -15.80 48.58
CA MET A 1 0.81 -15.21 48.22
C MET A 1 0.52 -13.95 47.41
N LEU A 2 0.90 -12.76 47.91
CA LEU A 2 0.83 -11.40 47.33
C LEU A 2 -0.40 -11.04 46.44
N MET A 3 -1.27 -10.08 46.80
CA MET A 3 -1.04 -8.63 46.93
C MET A 3 -0.31 -7.96 45.73
N LEU A 4 -1.09 -7.14 45.00
CA LEU A 4 -0.93 -5.69 44.77
C LEU A 4 -0.62 -5.13 43.36
N CYS A 5 -1.51 -4.20 42.95
CA CYS A 5 -1.31 -3.05 42.04
C CYS A 5 -0.88 -3.33 40.58
N LEU A 6 -1.11 -2.47 39.57
CA LEU A 6 -1.42 -1.04 39.46
C LEU A 6 -2.53 -0.83 38.39
N ARG A 7 -3.41 0.20 38.35
CA ARG A 7 -3.79 1.34 39.23
C ARG A 7 -5.33 1.55 39.17
N ILE A 8 -5.85 2.41 40.04
CA ILE A 8 -7.08 3.22 39.85
C ILE A 8 -6.66 4.70 39.83
N ALA A 9 -7.22 5.53 38.94
CA ALA A 9 -7.31 7.01 38.99
C ALA A 9 -7.85 7.54 37.64
N CYS A 10 -8.83 8.42 37.52
CA CYS A 10 -9.76 9.01 38.49
C CYS A 10 -11.09 9.28 37.78
N ILE A 11 -12.21 8.79 38.32
CA ILE A 11 -13.53 9.38 38.06
C ILE A 11 -14.03 9.87 39.41
N HIS A 12 -13.75 11.14 39.71
CA HIS A 12 -14.22 11.78 40.91
C HIS A 12 -15.32 12.79 40.58
N VAL A 13 -16.54 12.38 40.93
CA VAL A 13 -17.58 13.22 41.54
C VAL A 13 -17.92 14.52 40.81
N LEU A 14 -19.00 14.45 40.02
CA LEU A 14 -20.03 15.48 40.09
C LEU A 14 -21.31 14.85 40.66
N SER A 15 -21.83 15.46 41.71
CA SER A 15 -22.87 14.87 42.57
C SER A 15 -24.23 14.90 41.90
N VAL A 16 -24.82 13.73 41.65
CA VAL A 16 -26.23 13.62 41.24
C VAL A 16 -27.13 13.78 42.46
N LYS A 17 -27.53 15.02 42.75
CA LYS A 17 -28.79 15.26 43.47
C LYS A 17 -29.95 15.09 42.48
N ALA A 18 -30.89 14.23 42.87
CA ALA A 18 -32.19 13.95 42.25
C ALA A 18 -32.68 14.90 41.14
N LEU A 19 -32.81 14.37 39.92
CA LEU A 19 -33.64 14.90 38.83
C LEU A 19 -34.32 13.73 38.10
N PRO A 20 -35.48 13.95 37.45
CA PRO A 20 -36.43 12.88 37.11
C PRO A 20 -36.03 12.03 35.90
N GLU A 21 -36.75 10.91 35.73
CA GLU A 21 -36.57 9.98 34.62
C GLU A 21 -36.60 10.70 33.25
N PRO A 22 -35.60 10.50 32.37
CA PRO A 22 -35.60 11.11 31.05
C PRO A 22 -36.61 10.40 30.14
N SER A 23 -37.45 11.18 29.47
CA SER A 23 -38.40 10.68 28.47
C SER A 23 -37.69 10.03 27.27
N LEU A 24 -38.35 9.00 26.73
CA LEU A 24 -37.83 8.07 25.73
C LEU A 24 -37.42 8.75 24.41
N GLU A 25 -37.95 9.94 24.12
CA GLU A 25 -37.65 10.72 22.91
C GLU A 25 -36.21 11.27 22.85
N SER A 26 -35.58 11.50 24.01
CA SER A 26 -34.20 12.02 24.08
C SER A 26 -33.15 11.00 23.59
N SER A 27 -33.41 9.71 23.82
CA SER A 27 -32.57 8.59 23.36
C SER A 27 -32.57 8.44 21.83
N VAL A 28 -33.75 8.59 21.21
CA VAL A 28 -33.93 8.44 19.76
C VAL A 28 -33.18 9.54 19.00
N ASN A 29 -33.24 10.79 19.48
CA ASN A 29 -32.50 11.90 18.88
C ASN A 29 -30.98 11.71 18.97
N CYS A 30 -30.45 11.26 20.12
CA CYS A 30 -29.02 11.04 20.28
C CYS A 30 -28.50 9.92 19.35
N THR A 31 -29.30 8.87 19.16
CA THR A 31 -29.00 7.77 18.23
C THR A 31 -29.06 8.22 16.77
N LEU A 32 -30.12 8.95 16.37
CA LEU A 32 -30.25 9.49 15.02
C LEU A 32 -29.14 10.49 14.67
N LEU A 33 -28.71 11.33 15.62
CA LEU A 33 -27.62 12.29 15.39
C LEU A 33 -26.28 11.59 15.13
N PHE A 34 -26.01 10.48 15.83
CA PHE A 34 -24.84 9.63 15.55
C PHE A 34 -24.95 8.88 14.21
N CYS A 35 -26.15 8.49 13.77
CA CYS A 35 -26.35 7.86 12.46
C CYS A 35 -26.20 8.85 11.30
N LEU A 36 -26.73 10.07 11.41
CA LEU A 36 -26.67 11.10 10.36
C LEU A 36 -25.29 11.79 10.27
N ALA A 37 -24.45 11.65 11.30
CA ALA A 37 -23.06 12.09 11.27
C ALA A 37 -22.09 11.11 10.59
N LYS A 38 -22.59 10.09 9.86
CA LYS A 38 -21.84 9.42 8.79
C LYS A 38 -21.61 10.38 7.61
N LYS A 39 -20.76 11.37 7.86
CA LYS A 39 -20.11 12.20 6.85
C LYS A 39 -19.58 11.25 5.77
N GLU A 40 -19.95 11.50 4.52
CA GLU A 40 -19.37 10.95 3.29
C GLU A 40 -17.87 11.26 3.25
N ARG A 41 -17.09 10.57 4.08
CA ARG A 41 -15.66 10.45 3.90
C ARG A 41 -15.52 9.63 2.64
N LYS A 42 -15.02 10.23 1.57
CA LYS A 42 -14.36 9.48 0.50
C LYS A 42 -13.25 8.68 1.18
N TYR A 43 -13.52 7.41 1.46
CA TYR A 43 -12.54 6.46 1.94
C TYR A 43 -11.54 6.27 0.79
N VAL A 44 -10.47 7.06 0.81
CA VAL A 44 -9.28 6.72 0.04
C VAL A 44 -8.77 5.42 0.66
N MET A 45 -8.87 4.33 -0.08
CA MET A 45 -8.35 3.04 0.38
C MET A 45 -6.83 3.11 0.48
N ALA A 46 -6.23 2.35 1.40
CA ALA A 46 -4.80 2.12 1.37
C ALA A 46 -4.40 1.51 0.01
N LYS A 47 -3.35 2.07 -0.59
CA LYS A 47 -2.87 1.71 -1.93
C LYS A 47 -1.63 0.84 -1.81
N ILE A 48 -1.62 -0.29 -2.52
CA ILE A 48 -0.44 -1.16 -2.59
C ILE A 48 0.27 -0.95 -3.94
N GLN A 49 1.46 -0.38 -3.87
CA GLN A 49 2.37 -0.15 -4.98
C GLN A 49 3.38 -1.28 -5.09
N LEU A 50 3.58 -1.80 -6.29
CA LEU A 50 4.66 -2.73 -6.61
C LEU A 50 5.72 -2.01 -7.44
N LEU A 51 6.95 -1.94 -6.95
CA LEU A 51 8.10 -1.37 -7.66
C LEU A 51 9.06 -2.49 -8.07
N ALA A 52 9.30 -2.66 -9.36
CA ALA A 52 10.25 -3.64 -9.87
C ALA A 52 11.21 -3.02 -10.89
N VAL A 53 12.47 -3.43 -10.82
CA VAL A 53 13.47 -3.21 -11.89
C VAL A 53 13.64 -4.54 -12.61
N ILE A 54 13.46 -4.54 -13.93
CA ILE A 54 13.51 -5.77 -14.75
C ILE A 54 14.33 -5.56 -16.01
N SER A 55 14.89 -6.65 -16.53
CA SER A 55 15.42 -6.73 -17.90
C SER A 55 14.30 -6.72 -18.96
N ILE A 56 14.64 -6.65 -20.24
CA ILE A 56 13.68 -6.78 -21.37
C ILE A 56 12.97 -8.13 -21.33
N ASP A 57 13.68 -9.20 -20.98
CA ASP A 57 13.15 -10.55 -20.77
C ASP A 57 12.46 -10.73 -19.40
N GLY A 58 12.27 -9.66 -18.63
CA GLY A 58 11.43 -9.64 -17.43
C GLY A 58 12.08 -10.26 -16.18
N CYS A 59 13.40 -10.40 -16.13
CA CYS A 59 14.14 -10.91 -14.97
C CYS A 59 14.44 -9.77 -13.97
N PRO A 60 14.25 -9.95 -12.63
CA PRO A 60 14.53 -8.89 -11.66
C PRO A 60 16.01 -8.48 -11.67
N MET A 61 16.28 -7.18 -11.73
CA MET A 61 17.64 -6.62 -11.73
C MET A 61 17.85 -5.64 -10.56
N LYS A 62 19.10 -5.21 -10.36
CA LYS A 62 19.42 -4.02 -9.56
C LYS A 62 19.74 -2.87 -10.50
N LEU A 63 19.07 -1.73 -10.33
CA LEU A 63 19.39 -0.53 -11.09
C LEU A 63 20.62 0.13 -10.46
N HIS A 64 21.75 0.04 -11.15
CA HIS A 64 22.98 0.72 -10.76
C HIS A 64 23.10 2.03 -11.53
N PRO A 65 23.21 3.20 -10.87
CA PRO A 65 23.33 4.48 -11.56
C PRO A 65 24.51 4.50 -12.52
N ARG A 66 24.21 4.57 -13.82
CA ARG A 66 25.23 4.66 -14.87
C ARG A 66 25.90 6.03 -14.80
N LYS A 67 27.05 6.10 -14.12
CA LYS A 67 27.96 7.25 -14.15
C LYS A 67 28.48 7.42 -15.57
N ARG A 68 27.91 8.36 -16.33
CA ARG A 68 28.59 8.88 -17.52
C ARG A 68 29.57 9.97 -17.09
N LEU A 69 30.49 10.33 -18.00
CA LEU A 69 31.61 11.25 -17.74
C LEU A 69 31.26 12.59 -17.06
N LEU A 70 29.99 13.03 -17.08
CA LEU A 70 29.57 14.31 -16.50
C LEU A 70 28.30 14.26 -15.64
N GLN A 71 27.48 13.20 -15.69
CA GLN A 71 26.20 13.14 -14.95
C GLN A 71 25.87 11.70 -14.52
N THR A 72 25.24 11.58 -13.34
CA THR A 72 24.53 10.40 -12.87
C THR A 72 23.06 10.56 -13.24
N GLU A 73 22.43 9.56 -13.85
CA GLU A 73 20.98 9.57 -14.10
C GLU A 73 20.23 9.39 -12.77
N ASP A 74 19.31 10.31 -12.46
CA ASP A 74 18.37 10.17 -11.35
C ASP A 74 17.08 9.50 -11.86
N TYR A 75 16.83 8.30 -11.37
CA TYR A 75 15.66 7.51 -11.73
C TYR A 75 14.39 7.87 -10.92
N GLY A 76 14.49 8.71 -9.90
CA GLY A 76 13.35 9.11 -9.03
C GLY A 76 12.84 7.99 -8.11
N MET A 77 13.63 6.94 -7.89
CA MET A 77 13.24 5.85 -6.98
C MET A 77 13.18 6.30 -5.52
N ASP A 78 14.01 7.27 -5.11
CA ASP A 78 14.03 7.75 -3.72
C ASP A 78 12.81 8.63 -3.40
N GLU A 79 12.26 9.35 -4.39
CA GLU A 79 10.97 10.03 -4.28
C GLU A 79 9.82 9.02 -4.09
N ILE A 80 9.81 7.92 -4.87
CA ILE A 80 8.83 6.83 -4.71
C ILE A 80 8.92 6.20 -3.32
N ARG A 81 10.14 5.96 -2.81
CA ARG A 81 10.36 5.45 -1.45
C ARG A 81 9.90 6.43 -0.37
N ALA A 82 10.16 7.73 -0.53
CA ALA A 82 9.76 8.76 0.43
C ALA A 82 8.24 8.96 0.48
N ASN A 83 7.54 8.72 -0.63
CA ASN A 83 6.07 8.78 -0.72
C ASN A 83 5.37 7.53 -0.13
N ALA A 84 6.11 6.46 0.17
CA ALA A 84 5.57 5.26 0.81
C ALA A 84 5.64 5.39 2.34
N LEU A 85 4.50 5.18 3.02
CA LEU A 85 4.46 5.19 4.49
C LEU A 85 5.10 3.93 5.08
N TYR A 86 4.95 2.80 4.39
CA TYR A 86 5.49 1.51 4.80
C TYR A 86 6.12 0.76 3.62
N LYS A 87 7.27 0.12 3.88
CA LYS A 87 7.88 -0.85 2.97
C LYS A 87 7.34 -2.24 3.30
N LEU A 88 6.79 -2.93 2.29
CA LEU A 88 6.28 -4.28 2.44
C LEU A 88 7.41 -5.31 2.35
N THR A 89 7.44 -6.19 3.35
CA THR A 89 8.27 -7.39 3.43
C THR A 89 7.38 -8.64 3.51
N SER A 90 7.97 -9.83 3.38
CA SER A 90 7.24 -11.11 3.29
C SER A 90 6.69 -11.63 4.63
N ASP A 91 6.84 -10.86 5.70
CA ASP A 91 6.25 -11.05 7.02
C ASP A 91 4.78 -10.57 7.10
N TYR A 92 4.38 -9.63 6.25
CA TYR A 92 2.99 -9.19 6.14
C TYR A 92 2.13 -10.21 5.38
N SER A 93 1.08 -10.72 6.04
CA SER A 93 0.09 -11.59 5.42
C SER A 93 -0.87 -10.82 4.52
N VAL A 94 -1.47 -11.51 3.55
CA VAL A 94 -2.49 -10.93 2.65
C VAL A 94 -3.71 -10.41 3.44
N SER A 95 -4.05 -11.03 4.57
CA SER A 95 -5.17 -10.57 5.41
C SER A 95 -4.92 -9.20 6.04
N VAL A 96 -3.69 -8.93 6.50
CA VAL A 96 -3.31 -7.60 7.04
C VAL A 96 -3.36 -6.54 5.93
N LEU A 97 -2.94 -6.89 4.71
CA LEU A 97 -3.04 -6.01 3.54
C LEU A 97 -4.50 -5.73 3.11
N GLN A 98 -5.43 -6.64 3.41
CA GLN A 98 -6.87 -6.45 3.18
C GLN A 98 -7.49 -5.57 4.27
N GLU A 99 -7.14 -5.80 5.54
CA GLU A 99 -7.57 -4.98 6.68
C GLU A 99 -7.18 -3.50 6.48
N TRP A 100 -5.93 -3.20 6.13
CA TRP A 100 -5.48 -1.83 5.83
C TRP A 100 -6.23 -1.16 4.67
N ARG A 101 -6.70 -1.93 3.68
CA ARG A 101 -7.53 -1.42 2.58
C ARG A 101 -8.91 -0.96 3.08
N GLU A 102 -9.44 -1.62 4.11
CA GLU A 102 -10.75 -1.36 4.72
C GLU A 102 -10.70 -0.28 5.80
N GLU A 103 -9.64 -0.19 6.59
CA GLU A 103 -9.46 0.82 7.66
C GLU A 103 -9.53 2.27 7.14
N GLY A 104 -9.05 2.49 5.91
CA GLY A 104 -9.18 3.75 5.19
C GLY A 104 -8.14 4.81 5.56
N GLY A 105 -7.72 5.55 4.55
CA GLY A 105 -6.68 6.56 4.63
C GLY A 105 -5.82 6.53 3.37
N SER A 106 -5.26 7.67 3.00
CA SER A 106 -4.32 7.78 1.86
C SER A 106 -2.94 7.22 2.23
N ILE A 107 -2.90 5.99 2.75
CA ILE A 107 -1.69 5.27 3.09
C ILE A 107 -1.17 4.56 1.84
N CYS A 108 0.14 4.66 1.60
CA CYS A 108 0.79 4.02 0.49
C CYS A 108 1.80 2.98 1.00
N HIS A 109 1.61 1.71 0.61
CA HIS A 109 2.47 0.60 0.96
C HIS A 109 3.28 0.18 -0.28
N LEU A 110 4.62 0.14 -0.15
CA LEU A 110 5.52 -0.12 -1.28
C LEU A 110 6.20 -1.48 -1.15
N LEU A 111 5.92 -2.38 -2.09
CA LEU A 111 6.68 -3.61 -2.29
C LEU A 111 7.79 -3.39 -3.31
N GLU A 112 9.05 -3.27 -2.84
CA GLU A 112 10.22 -3.31 -3.71
C GLU A 112 10.57 -4.76 -4.07
N VAL A 113 10.45 -5.11 -5.36
CA VAL A 113 10.76 -6.45 -5.87
C VAL A 113 12.27 -6.65 -6.01
N THR A 114 12.72 -7.80 -5.54
CA THR A 114 14.09 -8.31 -5.64
C THR A 114 14.03 -9.79 -6.01
N ALA A 115 15.14 -10.38 -6.44
CA ALA A 115 15.20 -11.82 -6.72
C ALA A 115 14.69 -12.69 -5.54
N GLY A 116 14.93 -12.26 -4.30
CA GLY A 116 14.58 -13.01 -3.07
C GLY A 116 13.11 -12.93 -2.62
N ASN A 117 12.30 -12.01 -3.15
CA ASN A 117 10.87 -11.86 -2.78
C ASN A 117 9.92 -11.98 -3.98
N THR A 118 10.40 -12.49 -5.12
CA THR A 118 9.59 -12.70 -6.34
C THR A 118 8.33 -13.54 -6.09
N GLU A 119 8.43 -14.63 -5.31
CA GLU A 119 7.27 -15.50 -5.04
C GLU A 119 6.20 -14.79 -4.20
N TYR A 120 6.62 -14.00 -3.20
CA TYR A 120 5.71 -13.18 -2.40
C TYR A 120 4.99 -12.13 -3.27
N ALA A 121 5.74 -11.43 -4.13
CA ALA A 121 5.20 -10.46 -5.08
C ALA A 121 4.20 -11.09 -6.07
N ASN A 122 4.49 -12.28 -6.61
CA ASN A 122 3.55 -13.03 -7.43
C ASN A 122 2.33 -13.51 -6.62
N GLY A 123 2.50 -13.86 -5.34
CA GLY A 123 1.41 -14.09 -4.41
C GLY A 123 0.45 -12.90 -4.33
N LEU A 124 0.95 -11.69 -4.11
CA LEU A 124 0.12 -10.48 -4.03
C LEU A 124 -0.57 -10.14 -5.37
N LEU A 125 0.11 -10.36 -6.50
CA LEU A 125 -0.48 -10.22 -7.84
C LEU A 125 -1.61 -11.25 -8.06
N ARG A 126 -1.43 -12.52 -7.64
CA ARG A 126 -2.46 -13.58 -7.73
C ARG A 126 -3.66 -13.32 -6.84
N MET A 127 -3.43 -12.84 -5.62
CA MET A 127 -4.49 -12.38 -4.71
C MET A 127 -5.13 -11.04 -5.16
N ASN A 128 -4.60 -10.45 -6.23
CA ASN A 128 -5.09 -9.23 -6.87
C ASN A 128 -5.16 -8.02 -5.94
N VAL A 129 -4.25 -7.92 -4.98
CA VAL A 129 -4.19 -6.83 -3.99
C VAL A 129 -3.27 -5.66 -4.37
N ILE A 130 -2.52 -5.77 -5.48
CA ILE A 130 -1.72 -4.68 -6.03
C ILE A 130 -2.63 -3.70 -6.80
N ASP A 131 -2.48 -2.40 -6.58
CA ASP A 131 -3.25 -1.33 -7.22
C ASP A 131 -2.46 -0.56 -8.28
N GLU A 132 -1.15 -0.45 -8.10
CA GLU A 132 -0.23 0.19 -9.05
C GLU A 132 1.04 -0.65 -9.23
N ILE A 133 1.52 -0.73 -10.46
CA ILE A 133 2.79 -1.33 -10.82
C ILE A 133 3.70 -0.26 -11.43
N ILE A 134 4.89 -0.06 -10.85
CA ILE A 134 5.96 0.78 -11.38
C ILE A 134 7.08 -0.15 -11.85
N LEU A 135 7.29 -0.22 -13.17
CA LEU A 135 8.36 -1.01 -13.78
C LEU A 135 9.47 -0.10 -14.30
N TYR A 136 10.71 -0.39 -13.92
CA TYR A 136 11.91 0.12 -14.58
C TYR A 136 12.46 -0.96 -15.50
N VAL A 137 12.22 -0.83 -16.80
CA VAL A 137 12.73 -1.74 -17.82
C VAL A 137 14.13 -1.29 -18.22
N VAL A 138 15.13 -2.12 -17.91
CA VAL A 138 16.54 -1.93 -18.28
C VAL A 138 16.75 -2.49 -19.69
N PRO A 139 17.43 -1.79 -20.60
CA PRO A 139 17.63 -2.23 -21.99
C PRO A 139 18.74 -3.29 -22.10
N THR A 140 18.55 -4.41 -21.41
CA THR A 140 19.42 -5.58 -21.37
C THR A 140 18.56 -6.84 -21.35
N ILE A 141 19.10 -7.95 -21.86
CA ILE A 141 18.52 -9.29 -21.72
C ILE A 141 19.40 -10.06 -20.74
N ASP A 142 18.82 -10.67 -19.72
CA ASP A 142 19.56 -11.49 -18.74
C ASP A 142 19.75 -12.93 -19.28
N GLY A 143 18.78 -13.43 -20.04
CA GLY A 143 18.86 -14.62 -20.89
C GLY A 143 18.77 -15.96 -20.15
N ASN A 144 19.26 -16.03 -18.92
CA ASN A 144 19.19 -17.19 -18.03
C ASN A 144 18.57 -16.86 -16.66
N GLY A 145 18.03 -15.66 -16.50
CA GLY A 145 17.46 -15.17 -15.24
C GLY A 145 16.15 -15.85 -14.86
N ALA A 146 15.86 -15.86 -13.56
CA ALA A 146 14.54 -16.25 -13.10
C ALA A 146 13.53 -15.11 -13.35
N HIS A 147 12.70 -15.23 -14.40
CA HIS A 147 11.66 -14.25 -14.73
C HIS A 147 10.85 -13.82 -13.52
N PHE A 148 10.54 -12.52 -13.40
CA PHE A 148 9.76 -11.95 -12.31
C PHE A 148 8.32 -12.45 -12.37
N PHE A 149 7.61 -12.17 -13.45
CA PHE A 149 6.23 -12.60 -13.64
C PHE A 149 6.19 -14.11 -13.88
N LYS A 150 5.49 -14.83 -12.99
CA LYS A 150 5.28 -16.27 -13.11
C LYS A 150 3.96 -16.57 -13.85
N SER A 151 3.71 -17.85 -14.11
CA SER A 151 2.43 -18.32 -14.65
C SER A 151 1.28 -18.15 -13.66
N ALA A 152 0.05 -18.31 -14.16
CA ALA A 152 -1.20 -18.22 -13.39
C ALA A 152 -1.44 -16.86 -12.68
N LEU A 153 -0.95 -15.76 -13.25
CA LEU A 153 -1.40 -14.42 -12.88
C LEU A 153 -2.83 -14.18 -13.39
N PRO A 154 -3.71 -13.52 -12.60
CA PRO A 154 -5.07 -13.22 -13.00
C PRO A 154 -5.10 -12.23 -14.16
N MET A 155 -5.97 -12.48 -15.14
CA MET A 155 -6.27 -11.54 -16.21
C MET A 155 -6.94 -10.30 -15.59
N ASN A 156 -6.26 -9.16 -15.67
CA ASN A 156 -6.76 -7.85 -15.26
C ASN A 156 -6.31 -6.83 -16.30
N ASP A 157 -7.13 -5.83 -16.56
CA ASP A 157 -6.74 -4.69 -17.38
C ASP A 157 -5.98 -3.66 -16.54
N TRP A 158 -4.90 -3.14 -17.12
CA TRP A 158 -4.00 -2.16 -16.50
C TRP A 158 -3.85 -0.96 -17.43
N ARG A 159 -4.18 0.21 -16.93
CA ARG A 159 -4.05 1.48 -17.63
C ARG A 159 -2.65 2.03 -17.44
N LEU A 160 -1.96 2.32 -18.56
CA LEU A 160 -0.71 3.08 -18.53
C LEU A 160 -1.00 4.53 -18.11
N MET A 161 -0.35 4.98 -17.04
CA MET A 161 -0.51 6.33 -16.47
C MET A 161 0.68 7.23 -16.76
N GLU A 162 1.89 6.66 -16.79
CA GLU A 162 3.13 7.39 -17.09
C GLU A 162 4.11 6.50 -17.88
N ASN A 163 4.79 7.10 -18.85
CA ASN A 163 5.97 6.54 -19.51
C ASN A 163 7.08 7.60 -19.47
N LYS A 164 8.24 7.27 -18.89
CA LYS A 164 9.41 8.14 -18.79
C LYS A 164 10.66 7.41 -19.24
N THR A 165 11.32 7.92 -20.28
CA THR A 165 12.58 7.38 -20.81
C THR A 165 13.77 8.15 -20.25
N TYR A 166 14.78 7.45 -19.75
CA TYR A 166 16.05 8.00 -19.25
C TYR A 166 17.13 7.97 -20.35
N ARG A 167 18.20 8.75 -20.19
CA ARG A 167 19.19 8.94 -21.29
C ARG A 167 19.98 7.66 -21.61
N ASP A 168 19.99 6.70 -20.69
CA ASP A 168 20.63 5.38 -20.83
C ASP A 168 19.70 4.28 -21.34
N GLY A 169 18.51 4.64 -21.81
CA GLY A 169 17.53 3.74 -22.41
C GLY A 169 16.72 2.95 -21.39
N VAL A 170 16.90 3.19 -20.10
CA VAL A 170 15.97 2.70 -19.07
C VAL A 170 14.62 3.38 -19.30
N ILE A 171 13.52 2.63 -19.15
CA ILE A 171 12.16 3.15 -19.27
C ILE A 171 11.42 2.89 -17.96
N ARG A 172 10.87 3.94 -17.33
CA ARG A 172 9.89 3.81 -16.25
C ARG A 172 8.48 3.79 -16.84
N LEU A 173 7.71 2.77 -16.47
CA LEU A 173 6.31 2.61 -16.82
C LEU A 173 5.50 2.52 -15.53
N THR A 174 4.51 3.38 -15.37
CA THR A 174 3.60 3.38 -14.21
C THR A 174 2.21 2.99 -14.68
N TYR A 175 1.67 1.90 -14.13
CA TYR A 175 0.36 1.34 -14.48
C TYR A 175 -0.58 1.39 -13.29
N HIS A 176 -1.81 1.87 -13.48
CA HIS A 176 -2.90 1.68 -12.51
C HIS A 176 -3.77 0.53 -12.96
N LYS A 177 -4.18 -0.28 -11.99
CA LYS A 177 -5.19 -1.31 -12.21
C LYS A 177 -6.53 -0.65 -12.46
N GLU A 178 -7.26 -1.07 -13.48
CA GLU A 178 -8.61 -0.53 -13.69
C GLU A 178 -9.55 -1.01 -12.57
N PRO A 179 -10.47 -0.15 -12.07
CA PRO A 179 -11.49 -0.59 -11.13
C PRO A 179 -12.30 -1.74 -11.74
N ARG A 180 -12.56 -2.78 -10.95
CA ARG A 180 -13.53 -3.81 -11.33
C ARG A 180 -14.90 -3.14 -11.48
N ALA A 181 -15.52 -3.32 -12.65
CA ALA A 181 -16.92 -2.96 -12.91
C ALA A 181 -17.88 -3.85 -12.09
#